data_AF-A0A1S8TGQ6-F1
#
_entry.id   AF-A0A1S8TGQ6-F1
#
_cell.length_a   1.000
_cell.length_b   1.000
_cell.length_c   1.000
_cell.angle_alpha   90.00
_cell.angle_beta   90.00
_cell.angle_gamma   90.00
#
_symmetry.space_group_name_H-M   'P 1'
#
loop_
_entity.id
_entity.type
_entity.pdbx_description
1 polymer ?
#
loop_
_entity_poly.entity_id
_entity_poly.type
_entity_poly.pdbx_seq_one_letter_code
_entity_poly.pdbx_strand_id
1 'polypeptide(L)'
;MKIYFDNEGLVESQEFDNNKELQYCLFSSISMVYPFIKYEEELAQINDYCFFILYELENKLKHIIKDSEGKFELVNGYKDERDYSVEEIDEIFDPVYMFSPVNVWEKLSQNINKCTMLLLVLSYLESSLNEITNWFCKERSISIGRKEKGDNEVLFYIKKISECCDLNLTEILKKELDYLNYVRKIRNQFVHKEWDQVEKKYTKFHLCDVFNAVSLIFSAIENAAFNACIIS
;
A
#
# COMPACT_ATOMS: atom_id res chain seq x y z
N MET A 1 -8.25 4.48 -28.76
CA MET A 1 -7.61 3.67 -27.71
C MET A 1 -7.91 4.18 -26.30
N LYS A 2 -8.45 3.32 -25.44
CA LYS A 2 -8.66 3.64 -24.02
C LYS A 2 -7.38 3.40 -23.23
N ILE A 3 -7.11 4.28 -22.28
CA ILE A 3 -5.96 4.27 -21.37
C ILE A 3 -6.50 4.26 -19.95
N TYR A 4 -6.08 3.28 -19.15
CA TYR A 4 -6.64 3.04 -17.84
C TYR A 4 -5.72 3.60 -16.76
N PHE A 5 -6.29 4.40 -15.86
CA PHE A 5 -5.59 4.98 -14.74
C PHE A 5 -6.47 4.93 -13.50
N ASP A 6 -5.94 4.48 -12.37
CA ASP A 6 -6.67 4.38 -11.11
C ASP A 6 -5.88 5.15 -10.05
N ASN A 7 -6.58 5.91 -9.21
CA ASN A 7 -5.97 6.67 -8.11
C ASN A 7 -5.70 5.78 -6.87
N GLU A 8 -5.84 4.48 -7.01
CA GLU A 8 -5.63 3.46 -5.97
C GLU A 8 -6.55 3.65 -4.76
N GLY A 9 -7.67 4.36 -4.95
CA GLY A 9 -8.60 4.77 -3.89
C GLY A 9 -8.00 5.76 -2.89
N LEU A 10 -6.83 6.33 -3.15
CA LEU A 10 -6.15 7.25 -2.26
C LEU A 10 -6.76 8.65 -2.33
N VAL A 11 -6.76 9.34 -1.19
CA VAL A 11 -7.13 10.74 -1.03
C VAL A 11 -6.09 11.46 -0.17
N GLU A 12 -6.05 12.78 -0.21
CA GLU A 12 -5.21 13.56 0.71
C GLU A 12 -5.66 13.36 2.16
N SER A 13 -4.71 13.33 3.09
CA SER A 13 -4.95 13.10 4.52
C SER A 13 -5.93 14.10 5.14
N GLN A 14 -5.94 15.34 4.66
CA GLN A 14 -6.89 16.38 5.09
C GLN A 14 -8.36 16.07 4.78
N GLU A 15 -8.64 15.15 3.86
CA GLU A 15 -10.00 14.77 3.50
C GLU A 15 -10.64 13.85 4.55
N PHE A 16 -9.84 13.19 5.40
CA PHE A 16 -10.35 12.25 6.41
C PHE A 16 -11.13 12.92 7.53
N ASP A 17 -10.84 14.19 7.83
CA ASP A 17 -11.59 14.97 8.82
C ASP A 17 -12.96 15.41 8.28
N ASN A 18 -13.08 15.53 6.97
CA ASN A 18 -14.22 16.17 6.31
C ASN A 18 -15.17 15.17 5.64
N ASN A 19 -14.70 13.95 5.34
CA ASN A 19 -15.45 12.97 4.57
C ASN A 19 -15.62 11.64 5.31
N LYS A 20 -16.85 11.38 5.79
CA LYS A 20 -17.20 10.14 6.50
C LYS A 20 -17.46 8.94 5.58
N GLU A 21 -17.43 9.12 4.27
CA GLU A 21 -17.73 8.08 3.28
C GLU A 21 -16.47 7.47 2.64
N LEU A 22 -15.28 7.79 3.16
CA LEU A 22 -14.03 7.22 2.67
C LEU A 22 -13.97 5.70 2.87
N GLN A 23 -13.39 5.01 1.89
CA GLN A 23 -13.33 3.54 1.85
C GLN A 23 -12.25 2.94 2.75
N TYR A 24 -11.36 3.78 3.28
CA TYR A 24 -10.30 3.39 4.20
C TYR A 24 -10.11 4.43 5.30
N CYS A 25 -9.32 4.08 6.32
CA CYS A 25 -8.92 5.00 7.38
C CYS A 25 -7.40 5.07 7.46
N LEU A 26 -6.89 6.23 7.85
CA LEU A 26 -5.50 6.39 8.31
C LEU A 26 -5.41 6.15 9.82
N PHE A 27 -4.20 5.86 10.30
CA PHE A 27 -3.98 5.64 11.73
C PHE A 27 -4.12 6.97 12.45
N SER A 28 -4.92 7.00 13.52
CA SER A 28 -4.96 8.12 14.45
C SER A 28 -4.76 7.62 15.87
N SER A 29 -3.82 8.24 16.58
CA SER A 29 -3.39 7.82 17.90
C SER A 29 -4.46 8.14 18.95
N ILE A 30 -4.86 7.13 19.71
CA ILE A 30 -5.78 7.34 20.85
C ILE A 30 -5.06 7.85 22.09
N SER A 31 -3.76 7.57 22.22
CA SER A 31 -2.99 7.90 23.42
C SER A 31 -2.32 9.28 23.32
N MET A 32 -2.07 9.78 22.11
CA MET A 32 -1.22 10.96 21.89
C MET A 32 0.19 10.80 22.53
N VAL A 33 0.67 9.55 22.65
CA VAL A 33 1.97 9.23 23.25
C VAL A 33 2.99 8.95 22.14
N TYR A 34 4.20 9.47 22.30
CA TYR A 34 5.31 9.13 21.40
C TYR A 34 5.73 7.66 21.60
N PRO A 35 5.94 6.86 20.53
CA PRO A 35 6.00 7.23 19.12
C PRO A 35 4.70 7.06 18.31
N PHE A 36 3.53 6.81 18.92
CA PHE A 36 2.28 6.63 18.16
C PHE A 36 1.87 7.89 17.39
N ILE A 37 2.04 9.10 17.96
CA ILE A 37 1.85 10.36 17.19
C ILE A 37 2.77 10.40 15.96
N LYS A 38 4.04 10.01 16.13
CA LYS A 38 5.00 9.98 15.02
C LYS A 38 4.50 9.04 13.91
N TYR A 39 3.96 7.87 14.26
CA TYR A 39 3.45 6.92 13.27
C TYR A 39 2.18 7.39 12.57
N GLU A 40 1.31 8.14 13.27
CA GLU A 40 0.17 8.83 12.68
C GLU A 40 0.63 9.87 11.64
N GLU A 41 1.54 10.76 12.03
CA GLU A 41 2.07 11.80 11.14
C GLU A 41 2.81 11.23 9.93
N GLU A 42 3.71 10.26 10.14
CA GLU A 42 4.49 9.64 9.07
C GLU A 42 3.60 8.85 8.09
N LEU A 43 2.61 8.11 8.59
CA LEU A 43 1.70 7.36 7.72
C LEU A 43 0.84 8.31 6.86
N ALA A 44 0.37 9.42 7.42
CA ALA A 44 -0.33 10.46 6.67
C ALA A 44 0.58 11.08 5.59
N GLN A 45 1.83 11.41 5.91
CA GLN A 45 2.79 11.94 4.95
C GLN A 45 3.09 10.94 3.81
N ILE A 46 3.21 9.65 4.12
CA ILE A 46 3.43 8.61 3.11
C ILE A 46 2.19 8.45 2.21
N ASN A 47 0.98 8.52 2.79
CA ASN A 47 -0.26 8.54 2.02
C ASN A 47 -0.30 9.73 1.05
N ASP A 48 -0.02 10.93 1.54
CA ASP A 48 -0.06 12.16 0.74
C ASP A 48 1.00 12.17 -0.35
N TYR A 49 2.19 11.64 -0.04
CA TYR A 49 3.22 11.43 -1.04
C TYR A 49 2.77 10.47 -2.15
N CYS A 50 2.14 9.34 -1.80
CA CYS A 50 1.63 8.38 -2.77
C CYS A 50 0.52 9.02 -3.63
N PHE A 51 -0.43 9.73 -3.00
CA PHE A 51 -1.47 10.48 -3.70
C PHE A 51 -0.89 11.53 -4.66
N PHE A 52 0.08 12.33 -4.20
CA PHE A 52 0.76 13.33 -5.02
C PHE A 52 1.39 12.72 -6.28
N ILE A 53 2.11 11.60 -6.13
CA ILE A 53 2.73 10.94 -7.27
C ILE A 53 1.66 10.44 -8.26
N LEU A 54 0.56 9.84 -7.79
CA LEU A 54 -0.54 9.42 -8.66
C LEU A 54 -1.16 10.62 -9.39
N TYR A 55 -1.45 11.70 -8.69
CA TYR A 55 -1.98 12.93 -9.26
C TYR A 55 -1.07 13.49 -10.38
N GLU A 56 0.24 13.57 -10.13
CA GLU A 56 1.20 14.04 -11.13
C GLU A 56 1.33 13.11 -12.34
N LEU A 57 1.22 11.80 -12.15
CA LEU A 57 1.20 10.83 -13.25
C LEU A 57 -0.05 10.97 -14.10
N GLU A 58 -1.21 11.15 -13.47
CA GLU A 58 -2.47 11.39 -14.19
C GLU A 58 -2.40 12.66 -15.02
N ASN A 59 -1.89 13.76 -14.43
CA ASN A 59 -1.70 15.03 -15.13
C ASN A 59 -0.73 14.90 -16.30
N LYS A 60 0.36 14.15 -16.11
CA LYS A 60 1.31 13.85 -17.17
C LYS A 60 0.66 13.06 -18.31
N LEU A 61 -0.14 12.04 -18.00
CA LEU A 61 -0.88 11.27 -18.99
C LEU A 61 -1.87 12.15 -19.76
N LYS A 62 -2.64 13.00 -19.07
CA LYS A 62 -3.56 13.98 -19.69
C LYS A 62 -2.83 14.90 -20.68
N HIS A 63 -1.64 15.38 -20.32
CA HIS A 63 -0.83 16.20 -21.22
C HIS A 63 -0.34 15.44 -22.45
N ILE A 64 0.23 14.25 -22.27
CA ILE A 64 0.75 13.45 -23.39
C ILE A 64 -0.39 13.02 -24.33
N ILE A 65 -1.56 12.67 -23.79
CA ILE A 65 -2.76 12.36 -24.59
C ILE A 65 -3.17 13.56 -25.45
N LYS A 66 -3.20 14.77 -24.86
CA LYS A 66 -3.58 15.99 -25.59
C LYS A 66 -2.65 16.30 -26.76
N ASP A 67 -1.35 16.01 -26.61
CA ASP A 67 -0.32 16.29 -27.60
C ASP A 67 -0.10 15.13 -28.58
N SER A 68 -0.83 14.01 -28.42
CA SER A 68 -0.67 12.82 -29.26
C SER A 68 -1.49 12.91 -30.57
N GLU A 69 -0.97 12.29 -31.62
CA GLU A 69 -1.66 12.20 -32.92
C GLU A 69 -2.82 11.19 -32.90
N GLY A 70 -2.76 10.19 -32.01
CA GLY A 70 -3.78 9.17 -31.82
C GLY A 70 -4.96 9.66 -30.99
N LYS A 71 -6.13 9.03 -31.15
CA LYS A 71 -7.30 9.30 -30.30
C LYS A 71 -7.24 8.44 -29.05
N PHE A 72 -6.73 9.01 -27.96
CA PHE A 72 -6.71 8.38 -26.65
C PHE A 72 -7.84 8.90 -25.75
N GLU A 73 -8.41 8.01 -24.95
CA GLU A 73 -9.40 8.32 -23.93
C GLU A 73 -8.88 7.83 -22.58
N LEU A 74 -8.74 8.73 -21.60
CA LEU A 74 -8.36 8.36 -20.24
C LEU A 74 -9.60 7.87 -19.48
N VAL A 75 -9.54 6.65 -18.97
CA VAL A 75 -10.63 5.97 -18.26
C VAL A 75 -10.17 5.68 -16.83
N ASN A 76 -11.02 6.01 -15.85
CA ASN A 76 -10.73 5.71 -14.46
C ASN A 76 -10.92 4.21 -14.17
N GLY A 77 -9.96 3.58 -13.50
CA GLY A 77 -10.00 2.18 -13.11
C GLY A 77 -8.93 1.31 -13.77
N TYR A 78 -9.12 -0.01 -13.69
CA TYR A 78 -8.26 -1.01 -14.33
C TYR A 78 -8.99 -1.68 -15.49
N LYS A 79 -8.20 -2.20 -16.44
CA LYS A 79 -8.68 -3.18 -17.43
C LYS A 79 -8.08 -4.55 -17.13
N ASP A 80 -8.89 -5.60 -17.17
CA ASP A 80 -8.38 -6.98 -17.19
C ASP A 80 -7.84 -7.26 -18.61
N GLU A 81 -6.62 -7.79 -18.71
CA GLU A 81 -5.98 -8.14 -19.99
C GLU A 81 -6.81 -9.12 -20.84
N ARG A 82 -7.80 -9.78 -20.25
CA ARG A 82 -8.67 -10.75 -20.93
C ARG A 82 -9.86 -10.12 -21.67
N ASP A 83 -10.06 -8.81 -21.53
CA ASP A 83 -11.26 -8.11 -22.03
C ASP A 83 -10.99 -7.22 -23.26
N TYR A 84 -9.93 -7.46 -24.03
CA TYR A 84 -9.74 -6.73 -25.28
C TYR A 84 -10.75 -7.16 -26.35
N SER A 85 -11.46 -6.20 -26.92
CA SER A 85 -12.23 -6.42 -28.15
C SER A 85 -11.28 -6.59 -29.34
N VAL A 86 -11.76 -7.22 -30.41
CA VAL A 86 -10.99 -7.36 -31.67
C VAL A 86 -10.56 -5.99 -32.21
N GLU A 87 -11.42 -4.98 -32.07
CA GLU A 87 -11.16 -3.60 -32.49
C GLU A 87 -10.03 -2.96 -31.68
N GLU A 88 -9.97 -3.23 -30.38
CA GLU A 88 -8.87 -2.73 -29.53
C GLU A 88 -7.55 -3.45 -29.82
N ILE A 89 -7.59 -4.73 -30.22
CA ILE A 89 -6.39 -5.45 -30.67
C ILE A 89 -5.84 -4.82 -31.95
N ASP A 90 -6.70 -4.47 -32.91
CA ASP A 90 -6.27 -3.80 -34.14
C ASP A 90 -5.68 -2.41 -33.85
N GLU A 91 -6.26 -1.65 -32.90
CA GLU A 91 -5.69 -0.37 -32.44
C GLU A 91 -4.31 -0.52 -31.80
N ILE A 92 -4.05 -1.60 -31.06
CA ILE A 92 -2.74 -1.84 -30.41
C ILE A 92 -1.61 -2.00 -31.44
N PHE A 93 -1.89 -2.59 -32.59
CA PHE A 93 -0.89 -2.84 -33.64
C PHE A 93 -0.75 -1.68 -34.64
N ASP A 94 -1.60 -0.66 -34.57
CA ASP A 94 -1.44 0.55 -35.36
C ASP A 94 -0.21 1.35 -34.83
N PRO A 95 0.77 1.69 -35.70
CA PRO A 95 1.98 2.42 -35.31
C PRO A 95 1.74 3.71 -34.53
N VAL A 96 0.62 4.41 -34.78
CA VAL A 96 0.25 5.65 -34.08
C VAL A 96 0.04 5.40 -32.59
N TYR A 97 -0.45 4.22 -32.21
CA TYR A 97 -0.67 3.83 -30.82
C TYR A 97 0.53 3.03 -30.28
N MET A 98 1.04 2.05 -31.02
CA MET A 98 2.09 1.13 -30.56
C MET A 98 3.35 1.85 -30.06
N PHE A 99 3.77 2.92 -30.73
CA PHE A 99 4.96 3.70 -30.38
C PHE A 99 4.63 4.99 -29.61
N SER A 100 3.36 5.20 -29.25
CA SER A 100 2.95 6.38 -28.51
C SER A 100 3.57 6.38 -27.11
N PRO A 101 4.12 7.53 -26.66
CA PRO A 101 4.54 7.70 -25.28
C PRO A 101 3.42 7.43 -24.27
N VAL A 102 2.15 7.60 -24.68
CA VAL A 102 0.97 7.34 -23.82
C VAL A 102 1.00 5.91 -23.26
N ASN A 103 1.26 4.90 -24.11
CA ASN A 103 1.29 3.50 -23.70
C ASN A 103 2.48 3.17 -22.78
N VAL A 104 3.60 3.88 -22.95
CA VAL A 104 4.77 3.74 -22.05
C VAL A 104 4.43 4.26 -20.65
N TRP A 105 3.76 5.42 -20.57
CA TRP A 105 3.39 6.03 -19.30
C TRP A 105 2.25 5.30 -18.59
N GLU A 106 1.30 4.72 -19.34
CA GLU A 106 0.26 3.85 -18.77
C GLU A 106 0.89 2.65 -18.05
N LYS A 107 1.76 1.89 -18.74
CA LYS A 107 2.46 0.74 -18.15
C LYS A 107 3.33 1.12 -16.96
N LEU A 108 4.03 2.24 -17.04
CA LEU A 108 4.86 2.75 -15.94
C LEU A 108 3.98 3.04 -14.71
N SER A 109 2.82 3.66 -14.92
CA SER A 109 1.86 3.93 -13.85
C SER A 109 1.35 2.64 -13.19
N GLN A 110 0.83 1.70 -13.99
CA GLN A 110 0.18 0.50 -13.48
C GLN A 110 1.17 -0.50 -12.86
N ASN A 111 2.35 -0.69 -13.47
CA ASN A 111 3.24 -1.79 -13.10
C ASN A 111 4.36 -1.35 -12.15
N ILE A 112 4.95 -0.18 -12.40
CA ILE A 112 6.15 0.27 -11.67
C ILE A 112 5.74 1.12 -10.46
N ASN A 113 4.91 2.14 -10.67
CA ASN A 113 4.61 3.10 -9.60
C ASN A 113 3.81 2.47 -8.46
N LYS A 114 2.72 1.76 -8.78
CA LYS A 114 1.91 1.06 -7.77
C LYS A 114 2.75 0.13 -6.87
N CYS A 115 3.63 -0.67 -7.48
CA CYS A 115 4.48 -1.59 -6.74
C CYS A 115 5.62 -0.90 -5.97
N THR A 116 6.10 0.25 -6.46
CA THR A 116 7.08 1.08 -5.75
C THR A 116 6.44 1.70 -4.49
N MET A 117 5.20 2.18 -4.59
CA MET A 117 4.43 2.67 -3.45
C MET A 117 4.13 1.55 -2.45
N LEU A 118 3.73 0.36 -2.93
CA LEU A 118 3.56 -0.82 -2.07
C LEU A 118 4.86 -1.17 -1.33
N LEU A 119 6.01 -1.12 -2.02
CA LEU A 119 7.32 -1.35 -1.41
C LEU A 119 7.59 -0.33 -0.30
N LEU A 120 7.31 0.96 -0.55
CA LEU A 120 7.47 2.04 0.44
C LEU A 120 6.63 1.77 1.70
N VAL A 121 5.33 1.51 1.54
CA VAL A 121 4.40 1.29 2.67
C VAL A 121 4.77 0.04 3.47
N LEU A 122 5.11 -1.07 2.81
CA LEU A 122 5.53 -2.29 3.51
C LEU A 122 6.87 -2.12 4.24
N SER A 123 7.83 -1.40 3.64
CA SER A 123 9.12 -1.13 4.28
C SER A 123 8.95 -0.22 5.50
N TYR A 124 8.06 0.76 5.40
CA TYR A 124 7.68 1.62 6.52
C TYR A 124 7.09 0.80 7.67
N LEU A 125 6.07 -0.04 7.39
CA LEU A 125 5.48 -0.93 8.40
C LEU A 125 6.53 -1.82 9.07
N GLU A 126 7.38 -2.49 8.28
CA GLU A 126 8.44 -3.37 8.83
C GLU A 126 9.38 -2.60 9.77
N SER A 127 9.78 -1.38 9.40
CA SER A 127 10.65 -0.53 10.22
C SER A 127 9.96 -0.05 11.50
N SER A 128 8.72 0.43 11.41
CA SER A 128 7.97 0.92 12.58
C SER A 128 7.66 -0.20 13.56
N LEU A 129 7.30 -1.40 13.07
CA LEU A 129 7.09 -2.57 13.92
C LEU A 129 8.38 -3.01 14.62
N ASN A 130 9.53 -2.92 13.96
CA ASN A 130 10.81 -3.18 14.59
C ASN A 130 11.08 -2.15 15.72
N GLU A 131 10.87 -0.86 15.48
CA GLU A 131 11.01 0.19 16.51
C GLU A 131 10.11 -0.07 17.72
N ILE A 132 8.81 -0.32 17.49
CA ILE A 132 7.84 -0.65 18.54
C ILE A 132 8.27 -1.90 19.32
N THR A 133 8.68 -2.97 18.62
CA THR A 133 9.08 -4.22 19.26
C THR A 133 10.27 -4.01 20.19
N ASN A 134 11.31 -3.29 19.72
CA ASN A 134 12.48 -2.98 20.54
C ASN A 134 12.10 -2.20 21.80
N TRP A 135 11.21 -1.22 21.66
CA TRP A 135 10.73 -0.42 22.77
C TRP A 135 9.93 -1.26 23.78
N PHE A 136 8.92 -2.01 23.35
CA PHE A 136 8.08 -2.82 24.24
C PHE A 136 8.87 -3.91 24.95
N CYS A 137 9.79 -4.58 24.23
CA CYS A 137 10.68 -5.57 24.83
C CYS A 137 11.55 -4.93 25.93
N LYS A 138 12.04 -3.71 25.72
CA LYS A 138 12.82 -2.98 26.73
C LYS A 138 11.98 -2.64 27.96
N GLU A 139 10.77 -2.11 27.78
CA GLU A 139 9.86 -1.77 28.90
C GLU A 139 9.47 -3.01 29.72
N ARG A 140 9.25 -4.15 29.04
CA ARG A 140 8.88 -5.42 29.70
C ARG A 140 10.07 -6.25 30.17
N SER A 141 11.31 -5.82 29.90
CA SER A 141 12.50 -6.64 30.13
C SER A 141 12.44 -8.02 29.46
N ILE A 142 11.82 -8.10 28.28
CA ILE A 142 11.71 -9.31 27.46
C ILE A 142 12.81 -9.32 26.39
N SER A 143 13.36 -10.50 26.09
CA SER A 143 14.32 -10.65 24.99
C SER A 143 13.59 -10.74 23.64
N ILE A 144 14.03 -9.93 22.68
CA ILE A 144 13.52 -9.94 21.29
C ILE A 144 13.69 -11.32 20.65
N GLY A 145 14.76 -12.05 21.02
CA GLY A 145 15.02 -13.38 20.48
C GLY A 145 15.34 -13.35 18.97
N ARG A 146 14.96 -14.42 18.27
CA ARG A 146 15.18 -14.58 16.82
C ARG A 146 13.90 -15.02 16.13
N LYS A 147 13.75 -14.60 14.88
CA LYS A 147 12.67 -15.02 14.00
C LYS A 147 12.69 -16.53 13.75
N GLU A 148 11.53 -17.16 13.85
CA GLU A 148 11.34 -18.57 13.56
C GLU A 148 11.42 -18.85 12.05
N LYS A 149 11.77 -20.10 11.69
CA LYS A 149 11.85 -20.49 10.28
C LYS A 149 10.45 -20.50 9.66
N GLY A 150 10.24 -19.66 8.64
CA GLY A 150 8.97 -19.54 7.93
C GLY A 150 8.19 -18.27 8.26
N ASP A 151 8.51 -17.60 9.37
CA ASP A 151 7.93 -16.31 9.71
C ASP A 151 8.47 -15.21 8.80
N ASN A 152 7.59 -14.25 8.49
CA ASN A 152 7.99 -12.98 7.90
C ASN A 152 8.30 -11.94 8.99
N GLU A 153 8.98 -10.85 8.61
CA GLU A 153 9.38 -9.78 9.55
C GLU A 153 8.17 -9.23 10.31
N VAL A 154 7.09 -8.85 9.61
CA VAL A 154 5.86 -8.34 10.22
C VAL A 154 5.28 -9.33 11.25
N LEU A 155 5.10 -10.59 10.88
CA LEU A 155 4.55 -11.63 11.77
C LEU A 155 5.44 -11.86 13.00
N PHE A 156 6.76 -11.84 12.81
CA PHE A 156 7.72 -11.95 13.91
C PHE A 156 7.56 -10.81 14.91
N TYR A 157 7.52 -9.56 14.44
CA TYR A 157 7.32 -8.40 15.31
C TYR A 157 5.96 -8.44 16.01
N ILE A 158 4.88 -8.80 15.30
CA ILE A 158 3.53 -8.90 15.90
C ILE A 158 3.48 -9.98 16.99
N LYS A 159 4.11 -11.14 16.79
CA LYS A 159 4.23 -12.17 17.85
C LYS A 159 4.98 -11.64 19.08
N LYS A 160 6.04 -10.86 18.86
CA LYS A 160 6.84 -10.29 19.97
C LYS A 160 6.10 -9.19 20.72
N ILE A 161 5.38 -8.34 20.02
CA ILE A 161 4.50 -7.34 20.62
C ILE A 161 3.36 -8.03 21.39
N SER A 162 2.79 -9.11 20.84
CA SER A 162 1.77 -9.94 21.52
C SER A 162 2.26 -10.44 22.89
N GLU A 163 3.51 -10.93 22.94
CA GLU A 163 4.15 -11.39 24.18
C GLU A 163 4.32 -10.25 25.19
N CYS A 164 4.70 -9.04 24.74
CA CYS A 164 4.87 -7.88 25.62
C CYS A 164 3.54 -7.35 26.19
N CYS A 165 2.46 -7.46 25.42
CA CYS A 165 1.13 -6.97 25.80
C CYS A 165 0.26 -8.03 26.49
N ASP A 166 0.71 -9.28 26.60
CA ASP A 166 -0.08 -10.44 27.06
C ASP A 166 -1.43 -10.55 26.31
N LEU A 167 -1.39 -10.35 24.99
CA LEU A 167 -2.57 -10.35 24.13
C LEU A 167 -2.25 -10.98 22.78
N ASN A 168 -3.10 -11.88 22.30
CA ASN A 168 -2.87 -12.56 21.02
C ASN A 168 -3.23 -11.66 19.81
N LEU A 169 -2.33 -10.74 19.46
CA LEU A 169 -2.51 -9.86 18.30
C LEU A 169 -2.50 -10.63 16.98
N THR A 170 -1.87 -11.80 16.91
CA THR A 170 -1.88 -12.60 15.67
C THR A 170 -3.27 -13.11 15.30
N GLU A 171 -4.12 -13.42 16.29
CA GLU A 171 -5.50 -13.79 16.03
C GLU A 171 -6.39 -12.56 15.79
N ILE A 172 -6.19 -11.48 16.55
CA ILE A 172 -6.95 -10.23 16.40
C ILE A 172 -6.75 -9.63 14.99
N LEU A 173 -5.50 -9.63 14.50
CA LEU A 173 -5.10 -9.04 13.22
C LEU A 173 -5.05 -10.07 12.09
N LYS A 174 -5.67 -11.23 12.25
CA LYS A 174 -5.53 -12.34 11.29
C LYS A 174 -5.88 -11.94 9.86
N LYS A 175 -6.96 -11.18 9.67
CA LYS A 175 -7.41 -10.72 8.35
C LYS A 175 -6.38 -9.79 7.71
N GLU A 176 -5.87 -8.83 8.47
CA GLU A 176 -4.89 -7.84 8.04
C GLU A 176 -3.55 -8.51 7.72
N LEU A 177 -3.11 -9.46 8.56
CA LEU A 177 -1.88 -10.23 8.36
C LEU A 177 -1.96 -11.14 7.13
N ASP A 178 -3.10 -11.80 6.89
CA ASP A 178 -3.33 -12.61 5.69
C ASP A 178 -3.30 -11.74 4.43
N TYR A 179 -3.94 -10.57 4.46
CA TYR A 179 -3.92 -9.61 3.36
C TYR A 179 -2.50 -9.05 3.11
N LEU A 180 -1.78 -8.62 4.14
CA LEU A 180 -0.40 -8.15 4.02
C LEU A 180 0.52 -9.24 3.50
N ASN A 181 0.33 -10.49 3.92
CA ASN A 181 1.10 -11.62 3.39
C ASN A 181 0.80 -11.87 1.90
N TYR A 182 -0.43 -11.63 1.45
CA TYR A 182 -0.80 -11.68 0.03
C TYR A 182 -0.08 -10.58 -0.77
N VAL A 183 -0.20 -9.30 -0.40
CA VAL A 183 0.43 -8.19 -1.15
C VAL A 183 1.95 -8.21 -1.05
N ARG A 184 2.52 -8.73 0.05
CA ARG A 184 3.97 -8.94 0.17
C ARG A 184 4.52 -9.91 -0.88
N LYS A 185 3.75 -10.93 -1.28
CA LYS A 185 4.15 -11.83 -2.38
C LYS A 185 4.21 -11.06 -3.69
N ILE A 186 3.25 -10.17 -3.95
CA ILE A 186 3.24 -9.28 -5.13
C ILE A 186 4.50 -8.39 -5.14
N ARG A 187 4.80 -7.73 -4.00
CA ARG A 187 6.03 -6.93 -3.83
C ARG A 187 7.30 -7.74 -4.12
N ASN A 188 7.40 -8.97 -3.61
CA ASN A 188 8.59 -9.80 -3.82
C ASN A 188 8.77 -10.16 -5.30
N GLN A 189 7.68 -10.52 -5.99
CA GLN A 189 7.72 -10.80 -7.43
C GLN A 189 8.18 -9.56 -8.23
N PHE A 190 7.70 -8.37 -7.86
CA PHE A 190 8.14 -7.11 -8.48
C PHE A 190 9.65 -6.85 -8.29
N VAL A 191 10.16 -6.98 -7.06
CA VAL A 191 11.58 -6.78 -6.74
C VAL A 191 12.48 -7.79 -7.45
N HIS A 192 12.02 -9.03 -7.62
CA HIS A 192 12.75 -10.09 -8.33
C HIS A 192 12.59 -10.06 -9.85
N LYS A 193 11.97 -9.01 -10.41
CA LYS A 193 11.75 -8.81 -11.86
C LYS A 193 10.87 -9.88 -12.50
N GLU A 194 9.98 -10.50 -11.73
CA GLU A 194 8.98 -11.47 -12.24
C GLU A 194 7.72 -10.75 -12.75
N TRP A 195 7.88 -9.67 -13.51
CA TRP A 195 6.82 -8.70 -13.82
C TRP A 195 5.62 -9.31 -14.55
N ASP A 196 5.85 -10.26 -15.47
CA ASP A 196 4.78 -10.99 -16.17
C ASP A 196 3.83 -11.75 -15.22
N GLN A 197 4.30 -12.09 -14.01
CA GLN A 197 3.48 -12.75 -12.97
C GLN A 197 2.73 -11.75 -12.08
N VAL A 198 3.23 -10.51 -12.01
CA VAL A 198 2.66 -9.40 -11.24
C VAL A 198 1.57 -8.70 -12.04
N GLU A 199 1.75 -8.58 -13.36
CA GLU A 199 0.77 -7.99 -14.29
C GLU A 199 -0.63 -8.57 -14.10
N LYS A 200 -0.74 -9.90 -13.96
CA LYS A 200 -2.00 -10.62 -13.70
C LYS A 200 -2.59 -10.46 -12.29
N LYS A 201 -1.93 -9.68 -11.43
CA LYS A 201 -2.30 -9.47 -10.02
C LYS A 201 -2.42 -7.99 -9.64
N TYR A 202 -2.03 -7.05 -10.50
CA TYR A 202 -2.13 -5.62 -10.19
C TYR A 202 -3.57 -5.13 -9.98
N THR A 203 -4.55 -5.78 -10.61
CA THR A 203 -5.98 -5.51 -10.41
C THR A 203 -6.54 -6.10 -9.11
N LYS A 204 -5.75 -6.84 -8.33
CA LYS A 204 -6.22 -7.62 -7.18
C LYS A 204 -5.97 -6.97 -5.83
N PHE A 205 -5.39 -5.77 -5.81
CA PHE A 205 -5.22 -4.99 -4.59
C PHE A 205 -5.25 -3.50 -4.92
N HIS A 206 -5.71 -2.67 -3.99
CA HIS A 206 -5.60 -1.22 -4.04
C HIS A 206 -4.66 -0.73 -2.94
N LEU A 207 -3.94 0.38 -3.16
CA LEU A 207 -3.08 0.94 -2.11
C LEU A 207 -3.87 1.38 -0.88
N CYS A 208 -5.08 1.93 -1.04
CA CYS A 208 -5.94 2.33 0.08
C CYS A 208 -6.18 1.17 1.07
N ASP A 209 -6.41 -0.05 0.57
CA ASP A 209 -6.57 -1.25 1.40
C ASP A 209 -5.29 -1.60 2.19
N VAL A 210 -4.11 -1.32 1.61
CA VAL A 210 -2.81 -1.55 2.26
C VAL A 210 -2.61 -0.54 3.38
N PHE A 211 -2.89 0.75 3.14
CA PHE A 211 -2.90 1.77 4.19
C PHE A 211 -3.88 1.41 5.30
N ASN A 212 -5.11 0.99 4.97
CA ASN A 212 -6.09 0.57 5.95
C ASN A 212 -5.58 -0.57 6.85
N ALA A 213 -4.97 -1.60 6.25
CA ALA A 213 -4.42 -2.72 7.00
C ALA A 213 -3.28 -2.28 7.93
N VAL A 214 -2.39 -1.39 7.48
CA VAL A 214 -1.33 -0.80 8.31
C VAL A 214 -1.94 0.00 9.47
N SER A 215 -2.96 0.81 9.21
CA SER A 215 -3.64 1.61 10.22
C SER A 215 -4.29 0.76 11.30
N LEU A 216 -5.01 -0.29 10.90
CA LEU A 216 -5.63 -1.23 11.84
C LEU A 216 -4.59 -1.95 12.71
N ILE A 217 -3.42 -2.30 12.15
CA ILE A 217 -2.32 -2.87 12.91
C ILE A 217 -1.81 -1.89 13.97
N PHE A 218 -1.52 -0.63 13.62
CA PHE A 218 -1.07 0.35 14.60
C PHE A 218 -2.12 0.62 15.68
N SER A 219 -3.39 0.77 15.30
CA SER A 219 -4.48 0.93 16.27
C SER A 219 -4.59 -0.26 17.22
N ALA A 220 -4.49 -1.50 16.74
CA ALA A 220 -4.55 -2.68 17.59
C ALA A 220 -3.35 -2.77 18.55
N ILE A 221 -2.16 -2.43 18.07
CA ILE A 221 -0.93 -2.39 18.88
C ILE A 221 -1.05 -1.32 19.97
N GLU A 222 -1.47 -0.10 19.62
CA GLU A 222 -1.63 0.99 20.58
C GLU A 222 -2.66 0.63 21.67
N ASN A 223 -3.82 0.10 21.26
CA ASN A 223 -4.84 -0.37 22.21
C ASN A 223 -4.30 -1.47 23.12
N ALA A 224 -3.55 -2.44 22.58
CA ALA A 224 -2.95 -3.50 23.38
C ALA A 224 -1.93 -2.93 24.37
N ALA A 225 -1.10 -1.98 23.94
CA ALA A 225 -0.09 -1.34 24.78
C ALA A 225 -0.71 -0.52 25.91
N PHE A 226 -1.79 0.22 25.62
CA PHE A 226 -2.54 1.00 26.61
C PHE A 226 -3.17 0.07 27.66
N ASN A 227 -3.86 -0.98 27.22
CA ASN A 227 -4.48 -1.95 28.14
C ASN A 227 -3.45 -2.73 28.96
N ALA A 228 -2.26 -2.95 28.42
CA ALA A 228 -1.16 -3.60 29.10
C ALA A 228 -0.37 -2.64 30.01
N CYS A 229 -0.74 -1.36 30.08
CA CYS A 229 -0.03 -0.31 30.82
C CYS A 229 1.45 -0.14 30.41
N ILE A 230 1.76 -0.36 29.12
CA ILE A 230 3.07 -0.03 28.53
C ILE A 230 3.13 1.46 28.20
N ILE A 231 1.99 2.03 27.82
CA ILE A 231 1.80 3.46 27.57
C ILE A 231 0.68 3.98 28.48
N SER A 232 0.72 5.27 28.81
CA SER A 232 -0.19 5.95 29.74
C SER A 232 -0.72 7.25 29.17
#